data_AF-A0A8H7IWG0-F1
#
_entry.id   AF-A0A8H7IWG0-F1
#
_cell.length_a   1.000
_cell.length_b   1.000
_cell.length_c   1.000
_cell.angle_alpha   90.00
_cell.angle_beta   90.00
_cell.angle_gamma   90.00
#
_symmetry.space_group_name_H-M   'P 1'
#
loop_
_entity.id
_entity.type
_entity.pdbx_description
1 polymer ?
#
loop_
_entity_poly.entity_id
_entity_poly.type
_entity_poly.pdbx_seq_one_letter_code
_entity_poly.pdbx_strand_id
1 'polypeptide(L)'
;MPVLVQTQKSTPLLLQQWAQIFYRGHVQGPALAIVTGTIYIYAAWAQAVSGGSWKPYAAASAFNFGIVPYTWIFMNRINTALFDAEAVTSNGKTAVEKERVNKMIVTWTRLHGVRSLLPLAGAVTGLLAMLRFI
;
A
#
# COMPACT_ATOMS: atom_id res chain seq x y z
N MET A 1 3.70 -4.61 -12.06
CA MET A 1 5.01 -3.93 -12.10
C MET A 1 6.12 -4.75 -12.75
N PRO A 2 6.34 -6.04 -12.44
CA PRO A 2 7.45 -6.81 -13.02
C PRO A 2 7.41 -6.86 -14.55
N VAL A 3 6.21 -6.92 -15.13
CA VAL A 3 6.01 -6.89 -16.58
C VAL A 3 6.49 -5.57 -17.20
N LEU A 4 6.28 -4.43 -16.55
CA LEU A 4 6.69 -3.11 -17.08
C LEU A 4 8.20 -2.96 -17.10
N VAL A 5 8.88 -3.52 -16.09
CA VAL A 5 10.35 -3.55 -16.02
C VAL A 5 10.94 -4.36 -17.19
N GLN A 6 10.27 -5.45 -17.59
CA GLN A 6 10.71 -6.32 -18.69
C GLN A 6 10.38 -5.75 -20.06
N THR A 7 9.19 -5.14 -20.23
CA THR A 7 8.72 -4.67 -21.54
C THR A 7 9.21 -3.27 -21.88
N GLN A 8 9.52 -2.43 -20.88
CA GLN A 8 9.86 -1.04 -21.13
C GLN A 8 11.35 -0.85 -21.45
N LYS A 9 11.61 -0.28 -22.63
CA LYS A 9 12.98 0.06 -23.07
C LYS A 9 13.43 1.43 -22.57
N SER A 10 12.48 2.36 -22.38
CA SER A 10 12.74 3.74 -21.95
C SER A 10 12.59 3.92 -20.42
N THR A 11 13.69 4.26 -19.74
CA THR A 11 13.72 4.60 -18.31
C THR A 11 12.76 5.75 -17.93
N PRO A 12 12.72 6.89 -18.65
CA PRO A 12 11.75 7.96 -18.37
C PRO A 12 10.30 7.47 -18.37
N LEU A 13 9.94 6.68 -19.39
CA LEU A 13 8.58 6.18 -19.53
C LEU A 13 8.22 5.19 -18.42
N LEU A 14 9.17 4.35 -17.99
CA LEU A 14 8.99 3.43 -16.87
C LEU A 14 8.73 4.18 -15.55
N LEU A 15 9.48 5.25 -15.29
CA LEU A 15 9.30 6.11 -14.10
C LEU A 15 7.97 6.86 -14.11
N GLN A 16 7.57 7.39 -15.26
CA GLN A 16 6.25 8.04 -15.43
C GLN A 16 5.10 7.05 -15.19
N GLN A 17 5.20 5.84 -15.75
CA GLN A 17 4.21 4.78 -15.51
C GLN A 17 4.13 4.41 -14.03
N TRP A 18 5.27 4.30 -13.36
CA TRP A 18 5.31 4.09 -11.91
C TRP A 18 4.63 5.23 -11.15
N ALA A 19 4.95 6.49 -11.46
CA ALA A 19 4.38 7.65 -10.79
C ALA A 19 2.86 7.68 -10.93
N GLN A 20 2.33 7.39 -12.13
CA GLN A 20 0.88 7.29 -12.35
C GLN A 20 0.22 6.21 -11.49
N ILE A 21 0.87 5.04 -11.35
CA ILE A 21 0.36 3.96 -10.48
C ILE A 21 0.39 4.40 -9.01
N PHE A 22 1.46 5.06 -8.58
CA PHE A 22 1.54 5.62 -7.24
C PHE A 22 0.43 6.65 -6.99
N TYR A 23 0.23 7.60 -7.92
CA TYR A 23 -0.79 8.64 -7.80
C TYR A 23 -2.22 8.07 -7.73
N ARG A 24 -2.51 6.95 -8.38
CA ARG A 24 -3.81 6.29 -8.21
C ARG A 24 -3.91 5.62 -6.84
N GLY A 25 -2.87 4.89 -6.44
CA GLY A 25 -2.85 4.12 -5.19
C GLY A 25 -2.79 4.94 -3.91
N HIS A 26 -2.13 6.11 -3.92
CA HIS A 26 -1.97 6.94 -2.72
C HIS A 26 -3.25 7.66 -2.29
N VAL A 27 -4.21 7.87 -3.20
CA VAL A 27 -5.53 8.45 -2.89
C VAL A 27 -6.50 7.34 -2.51
N GLN A 28 -6.61 6.29 -3.34
CA GLN A 28 -7.61 5.24 -3.14
C GLN A 28 -7.32 4.35 -1.93
N GLY A 29 -6.04 4.01 -1.70
CA GLY A 29 -5.65 3.10 -0.63
C GLY A 29 -6.04 3.60 0.76
N PRO A 30 -5.59 4.81 1.17
CA PRO A 30 -5.96 5.38 2.46
C PRO A 30 -7.47 5.62 2.62
N ALA A 31 -8.15 6.06 1.56
CA ALA A 31 -9.60 6.28 1.61
C ALA A 31 -10.35 4.97 1.93
N LEU A 32 -10.02 3.88 1.24
CA LEU A 32 -10.60 2.57 1.52
C LEU A 32 -10.28 2.09 2.93
N ALA A 33 -9.02 2.21 3.37
CA ALA A 33 -8.58 1.80 4.70
C ALA A 33 -9.29 2.57 5.83
N ILE A 34 -9.56 3.86 5.63
CA ILE A 34 -10.31 4.67 6.60
C ILE A 34 -11.76 4.19 6.68
N VAL A 35 -12.42 3.99 5.53
CA VAL A 35 -13.81 3.54 5.48
C VAL A 35 -13.96 2.17 6.13
N THR A 36 -13.18 1.18 5.71
CA THR A 36 -13.24 -0.18 6.26
C THR A 36 -12.80 -0.23 7.72
N GLY A 37 -11.73 0.48 8.07
CA GLY A 37 -11.22 0.58 9.44
C GLY A 37 -12.26 1.16 10.40
N THR A 38 -13.03 2.16 9.96
CA THR A 38 -14.10 2.79 10.75
C THR A 38 -15.28 1.84 10.95
N ILE A 39 -15.67 1.10 9.90
CA ILE A 39 -16.70 0.07 10.00
C ILE A 39 -16.31 -0.99 11.04
N TYR A 40 -15.05 -1.44 11.04
CA TYR A 40 -14.57 -2.39 12.04
C TYR A 40 -14.49 -1.82 13.46
N ILE A 41 -14.16 -0.53 13.63
CA ILE A 41 -14.27 0.14 14.93
C ILE A 41 -15.70 0.09 15.44
N TYR A 42 -16.67 0.46 14.59
CA TYR A 42 -18.08 0.44 14.96
C TYR A 42 -18.54 -0.97 15.34
N ALA A 43 -18.16 -1.99 14.57
CA ALA A 43 -18.46 -3.39 14.89
C ALA A 43 -17.84 -3.83 16.22
N ALA A 44 -16.59 -3.44 16.49
CA ALA A 44 -15.94 -3.73 17.76
C ALA A 44 -16.69 -3.07 18.93
N TRP A 45 -17.08 -1.80 18.79
CA TRP A 45 -17.84 -1.08 19.80
C TRP A 45 -19.21 -1.74 20.06
N ALA A 46 -19.97 -2.05 19.00
CA ALA A 46 -21.27 -2.69 19.12
C ALA A 46 -21.19 -4.05 19.83
N GLN A 47 -20.16 -4.86 19.50
CA GLN A 47 -19.93 -6.14 20.16
C GLN A 47 -19.47 -5.97 21.62
N ALA A 48 -18.66 -4.96 21.93
CA ALA A 48 -18.22 -4.71 23.29
C ALA A 48 -19.39 -4.35 24.22
N VAL A 49 -20.32 -3.51 23.75
CA VAL A 49 -21.50 -3.09 24.53
C VAL A 49 -22.53 -4.22 24.68
N SER A 50 -22.62 -5.12 23.71
CA SER A 50 -23.51 -6.29 23.76
C SER A 50 -22.92 -7.51 24.48
N GLY A 51 -21.68 -7.42 24.99
CA GLY A 51 -20.98 -8.53 25.66
C GLY A 51 -20.41 -9.59 24.71
N GLY A 52 -20.33 -9.32 23.40
CA GLY A 52 -19.78 -10.20 22.38
C GLY A 52 -18.26 -10.09 22.18
N SER A 53 -17.74 -10.92 21.26
CA SER A 53 -16.32 -10.90 20.88
C SER A 53 -16.00 -9.66 20.03
N TRP A 54 -15.38 -8.65 20.63
CA TRP A 54 -15.01 -7.39 19.96
C TRP A 54 -13.56 -7.35 19.47
N LYS A 55 -12.66 -8.15 20.08
CA LYS A 55 -11.22 -8.15 19.81
C LYS A 55 -10.88 -8.41 18.33
N PRO A 56 -11.53 -9.36 17.62
CA PRO A 56 -11.24 -9.59 16.20
C PRO A 56 -11.55 -8.38 15.32
N TYR A 57 -12.64 -7.65 15.60
CA TYR A 57 -12.99 -6.43 14.88
C TYR A 57 -12.00 -5.30 15.16
N ALA A 58 -11.55 -5.15 16.41
CA ALA A 58 -10.49 -4.20 16.75
C ALA A 58 -9.17 -4.52 16.03
N ALA A 59 -8.79 -5.80 15.96
CA ALA A 59 -7.61 -6.24 15.20
C ALA A 59 -7.77 -5.96 13.69
N ALA A 60 -8.94 -6.24 13.12
CA ALA A 60 -9.25 -5.94 11.72
C ALA A 60 -9.12 -4.45 11.38
N SER A 61 -9.54 -3.59 12.31
CA SER A 61 -9.36 -2.14 12.21
C SER A 61 -7.89 -1.73 12.28
N ALA A 62 -7.13 -2.28 13.24
CA ALA A 62 -5.70 -2.01 13.38
C ALA A 62 -4.90 -2.37 12.12
N PHE A 63 -5.25 -3.48 11.45
CA PHE A 63 -4.65 -3.85 10.17
C PHE A 63 -4.91 -2.83 9.05
N ASN A 64 -6.12 -2.26 8.98
CA ASN A 64 -6.44 -1.25 7.98
C ASN A 64 -5.68 0.06 8.24
N PHE A 65 -5.68 0.55 9.48
CA PHE A 65 -4.96 1.79 9.82
C PHE A 65 -3.44 1.63 9.80
N GLY A 66 -2.92 0.42 10.05
CA GLY A 66 -1.49 0.09 10.00
C GLY A 66 -0.83 0.33 8.63
N ILE A 67 -1.61 0.45 7.56
CA ILE A 67 -1.11 0.79 6.22
C ILE A 67 -0.38 2.14 6.22
N VAL A 68 -0.88 3.13 6.97
CA VAL A 68 -0.31 4.47 7.02
C VAL A 68 1.10 4.45 7.64
N PRO A 69 1.30 4.02 8.90
CA PRO A 69 2.63 3.97 9.50
C PRO A 69 3.58 3.05 8.73
N TYR A 70 3.10 1.93 8.17
CA TYR A 70 3.92 1.08 7.31
C TYR A 70 4.47 1.84 6.10
N THR A 71 3.62 2.64 5.43
CA THR A 71 4.01 3.40 4.25
C THR A 71 5.06 4.45 4.60
N TRP A 72 4.89 5.15 5.72
CA TRP A 72 5.84 6.16 6.17
C TRP A 72 7.19 5.57 6.58
N ILE A 73 7.20 4.46 7.31
CA ILE A 73 8.42 3.85 7.83
C ILE A 73 9.22 3.14 6.72
N PHE A 74 8.55 2.34 5.89
CA PHE A 74 9.24 1.44 4.95
C PHE A 74 9.24 1.94 3.50
N MET A 75 8.18 2.61 3.06
CA MET A 75 8.04 2.99 1.65
C MET A 75 8.50 4.42 1.36
N ASN A 76 8.52 5.32 2.34
CA ASN A 76 8.83 6.73 2.11
C ASN A 76 10.17 6.93 1.39
N ARG A 77 11.24 6.28 1.87
CA ARG A 77 12.57 6.39 1.27
C ARG A 77 12.61 5.97 -0.20
N ILE A 78 11.94 4.85 -0.55
CA ILE A 78 11.94 4.37 -1.93
C ILE A 78 11.03 5.21 -2.83
N ASN A 79 9.91 5.73 -2.29
CA ASN A 79 9.02 6.64 -3.01
C ASN A 79 9.75 7.93 -3.37
N THR A 80 10.40 8.59 -2.40
CA THR A 80 11.18 9.81 -2.64
C THR A 80 12.25 9.57 -3.70
N ALA A 81 13.03 8.50 -3.58
CA ALA A 81 14.08 8.22 -4.53
C ALA A 81 13.56 7.96 -5.96
N LEU A 82 12.38 7.34 -6.11
CA LEU A 82 11.74 7.14 -7.42
C LEU A 82 11.19 8.44 -8.00
N PHE A 83 10.64 9.34 -7.18
CA PHE A 83 10.23 10.68 -7.60
C PHE A 83 11.42 11.55 -8.01
N ASP A 84 12.53 11.50 -7.26
CA ASP A 84 13.75 12.21 -7.63
C ASP A 84 14.29 11.73 -8.98
N ALA A 85 14.29 10.40 -9.20
CA ALA A 85 14.70 9.82 -10.48
C ALA A 85 13.77 10.25 -11.63
N GLU A 86 12.45 10.29 -11.40
CA GLU A 86 11.46 10.76 -12.37
C GLU A 86 11.70 12.23 -12.73
N ALA A 87 11.87 13.11 -11.73
CA ALA A 87 12.11 14.53 -11.94
C ALA A 87 13.39 14.83 -12.73
N VAL A 88 14.50 14.13 -12.43
CA VAL A 88 15.77 14.32 -13.15
C VAL A 88 15.68 13.83 -14.60
N THR A 89 15.01 12.69 -14.82
CA THR A 89 14.90 12.08 -16.14
C THR A 89 13.91 12.83 -17.04
N SER A 90 12.78 13.30 -16.50
CA SER A 90 11.75 14.06 -17.23
C SER A 90 12.26 15.42 -17.70
N ASN A 91 13.24 16.01 -17.01
CA ASN A 91 13.87 17.28 -17.40
C ASN A 91 14.97 17.13 -18.48
N GLY A 92 15.28 15.91 -18.93
CA GLY A 92 16.35 15.66 -19.91
C GLY A 92 17.76 16.01 -19.43
N LYS A 93 17.92 16.35 -18.14
CA LYS A 93 19.17 16.85 -17.55
C LYS A 93 20.19 15.76 -17.26
N THR A 94 19.74 14.54 -16.96
CA THR A 94 20.63 13.43 -16.64
C THR A 94 19.95 12.09 -16.91
N ALA A 95 20.64 11.19 -17.60
CA ALA A 95 20.20 9.81 -17.75
C ALA A 95 20.46 9.06 -16.44
N VAL A 96 19.39 8.52 -15.82
CA VAL A 96 19.54 7.57 -14.70
C VAL A 96 19.76 6.18 -15.28
N GLU A 97 20.71 5.46 -14.70
CA GLU A 97 21.00 4.07 -15.08
C GLU A 97 19.76 3.18 -14.97
N LYS A 98 19.45 2.46 -16.05
CA LYS A 98 18.27 1.60 -16.14
C LYS A 98 18.24 0.53 -15.05
N GLU A 99 19.38 -0.09 -14.76
CA GLU A 99 19.46 -1.16 -13.76
C GLU A 99 19.14 -0.65 -12.35
N ARG A 100 19.59 0.58 -12.03
CA ARG A 100 19.24 1.24 -10.78
C ARG A 100 17.73 1.46 -10.66
N VAL A 101 17.08 1.97 -11.71
CA VAL A 101 15.62 2.18 -11.73
C VAL A 101 14.87 0.86 -11.59
N ASN A 102 15.30 -0.19 -12.30
CA ASN A 102 14.71 -1.52 -12.19
C ASN A 102 14.76 -2.04 -10.75
N LYS A 103 15.93 -1.96 -10.10
CA LYS A 103 16.10 -2.39 -8.71
C LYS A 103 15.18 -1.61 -7.76
N MET A 104 15.02 -0.30 -7.99
CA MET A 104 14.15 0.54 -7.18
C MET A 104 12.67 0.15 -7.34
N ILE A 105 12.21 -0.09 -8.57
CA ILE A 105 10.83 -0.52 -8.85
C ILE A 105 10.55 -1.91 -8.30
N VAL A 106 11.50 -2.85 -8.42
CA VAL A 106 11.38 -4.19 -7.83
C VAL A 106 11.27 -4.10 -6.30
N THR A 107 12.12 -3.27 -5.68
CA THR A 107 12.07 -3.04 -4.22
C THR A 107 10.74 -2.43 -3.81
N TRP A 108 10.29 -1.39 -4.50
CA TRP A 108 8.99 -0.76 -4.28
C TRP A 108 7.84 -1.78 -4.42
N THR A 109 7.90 -2.63 -5.44
CA THR A 109 6.88 -3.67 -5.68
C THR A 109 6.81 -4.68 -4.54
N ARG A 110 7.96 -5.13 -4.01
CA ARG A 110 8.00 -6.04 -2.86
C ARG A 110 7.39 -5.40 -1.61
N LEU A 111 7.79 -4.17 -1.31
CA LEU A 111 7.25 -3.42 -0.16
C LEU A 111 5.75 -3.14 -0.30
N HIS A 112 5.29 -2.83 -1.52
CA HIS A 112 3.88 -2.65 -1.80
C HIS A 112 3.10 -3.95 -1.64
N GLY A 113 3.68 -5.10 -2.03
CA GLY A 113 3.09 -6.41 -1.82
C GLY A 113 2.84 -6.70 -0.34
N VAL A 114 3.81 -6.44 0.53
CA VAL A 114 3.65 -6.56 1.99
C VAL A 114 2.57 -5.59 2.50
N ARG A 115 2.55 -4.35 1.99
CA ARG A 115 1.51 -3.37 2.33
C ARG A 115 0.10 -3.91 2.05
N SER A 116 -0.08 -4.58 0.92
CA SER A 116 -1.38 -5.16 0.52
C SER A 116 -1.82 -6.34 1.39
N LEU A 117 -0.90 -7.00 2.11
CA LEU A 117 -1.27 -8.07 3.05
C LEU A 117 -1.97 -7.53 4.30
N LEU A 118 -1.70 -6.29 4.71
CA LEU A 118 -2.37 -5.66 5.87
C LEU A 118 -3.89 -5.55 5.68
N PRO A 119 -4.43 -4.87 4.65
CA PRO A 119 -5.87 -4.81 4.45
C PRO A 119 -6.49 -6.18 4.17
N LEU A 120 -5.74 -7.10 3.53
CA LEU A 120 -6.20 -8.48 3.33
C LEU A 120 -6.36 -9.22 4.67
N ALA A 121 -5.37 -9.13 5.56
CA ALA A 121 -5.46 -9.70 6.90
C ALA A 121 -6.61 -9.09 7.69
N GLY A 122 -6.83 -7.78 7.58
CA GLY A 122 -7.99 -7.10 8.17
C GLY A 122 -9.33 -7.65 7.65
N ALA A 123 -9.46 -7.80 6.33
CA ALA A 123 -10.66 -8.34 5.69
C ALA A 123 -10.93 -9.79 6.11
N VAL A 124 -9.91 -10.66 6.10
CA VAL A 124 -10.02 -12.06 6.54
C VAL A 124 -10.42 -12.13 8.01
N THR A 125 -9.78 -11.35 8.88
CA THR A 125 -10.09 -11.32 10.32
C THR A 125 -11.54 -10.89 10.56
N GLY A 126 -11.98 -9.82 9.90
CA GLY A 126 -13.35 -9.33 10.02
C GLY A 126 -14.39 -10.32 9.50
N LEU A 127 -14.09 -11.03 8.40
CA LEU A 127 -14.95 -12.07 7.86
C LEU A 127 -15.07 -13.27 8.80
N LEU A 128 -13.96 -13.78 9.33
CA LEU A 128 -13.97 -14.91 10.26
C LEU A 128 -14.74 -14.58 11.55
N ALA A 129 -14.60 -13.36 12.06
CA ALA A 129 -15.36 -12.87 13.20
C ALA A 129 -16.87 -12.80 12.90
N MET A 130 -17.24 -12.29 11.73
CA MET A 130 -18.63 -12.25 11.28
C MET A 130 -19.25 -13.65 11.14
N LEU A 131 -18.46 -14.62 10.65
CA LEU A 131 -18.86 -16.03 10.53
C LEU A 131 -18.79 -16.80 11.86
N ARG A 132 -18.41 -16.13 12.97
CA ARG A 132 -18.29 -16.71 14.32
C ARG A 132 -17.26 -17.85 14.42
N PHE A 133 -16.23 -17.84 13.57
CA PHE A 133 -15.11 -18.77 13.68
C PHE A 133 -14.10 -18.36 14.76
N ILE A 134 -14.06 -17.06 15.11
CA ILE A 134 -13.18 -16.44 16.13
C ILE A 134 -13.89 -15.30 16.87
#